data_AF-A0A4R4RNS1-F1
#
_entry.id   AF-A0A4R4RNS1-F1
#
_cell.length_a   1.000
_cell.length_b   1.000
_cell.length_c   1.000
_cell.angle_alpha   90.00
_cell.angle_beta   90.00
_cell.angle_gamma   90.00
#
_symmetry.space_group_name_H-M   'P 1'
#
loop_
_entity.id
_entity.type
_entity.pdbx_description
1 polymer ?
#
loop_
_entity_poly.entity_id
_entity_poly.type
_entity_poly.pdbx_seq_one_letter_code
_entity_poly.pdbx_strand_id
1 'polypeptide(L)'
;MAGASWISESSVSASIMNSAKSTRRVRLLARTGSPTCRRHTGSPWAAAMRGRAASARAALRRHPWAVGLMDSRSTPGPSTLRHHDAVLGALRAGGFSPVRAARAFSLIDSYVYGFVLQELSLPFTTAAELDVIVDGLLRELPAGDYPHLTEVAAAYAGRPDHDGDAEFEFGLGLIIGALRPDDAGRASAPSQPTRLS
;
A
#
# COMPACT_ATOMS: atom_id res chain seq x y z
N MET A 1 7.64 49.26 -3.53
CA MET A 1 7.51 48.57 -2.22
C MET A 1 7.51 47.08 -2.50
N ALA A 2 8.62 46.39 -2.78
CA ALA A 2 9.83 46.17 -1.98
C ALA A 2 9.52 45.65 -0.56
N GLY A 3 9.92 44.41 -0.27
CA GLY A 3 9.97 43.87 1.10
C GLY A 3 9.73 42.36 1.18
N ALA A 4 10.80 41.59 1.04
CA ALA A 4 10.84 40.17 1.42
C ALA A 4 10.66 39.99 2.94
N SER A 5 10.08 38.87 3.36
CA SER A 5 10.40 38.26 4.66
C SER A 5 10.23 36.74 4.56
N TRP A 6 11.38 36.08 4.39
CA TRP A 6 11.56 34.64 4.61
C TRP A 6 12.00 34.45 6.07
N ILE A 7 11.73 33.23 6.61
CA ILE A 7 12.39 32.52 7.73
C ILE A 7 11.52 32.32 8.99
N SER A 8 11.15 31.04 9.19
CA SER A 8 11.02 30.27 10.45
C SER A 8 9.87 29.28 10.23
N GLU A 9 10.06 28.00 9.92
CA GLU A 9 10.71 26.97 10.72
C GLU A 9 11.06 25.78 9.81
N SER A 10 12.35 25.58 9.56
CA SER A 10 12.88 24.38 8.90
C SER A 10 13.72 23.64 9.92
N SER A 11 13.33 22.42 10.33
CA SER A 11 14.29 21.35 10.66
C SER A 11 13.69 20.00 11.05
N VAL A 12 12.40 19.88 11.42
CA VAL A 12 11.95 18.62 12.05
C VAL A 12 11.55 17.53 11.03
N SER A 13 11.11 17.88 9.82
CA SER A 13 10.57 16.88 8.86
C SER A 13 11.60 16.11 8.03
N ALA A 14 12.86 16.56 7.95
CA ALA A 14 13.86 15.92 7.10
C ALA A 14 14.69 14.82 7.80
N SER A 15 14.68 14.79 9.14
CA SER A 15 15.50 13.86 9.94
C SER A 15 14.80 12.50 10.16
N ILE A 16 13.48 12.43 10.03
CA ILE A 16 12.70 11.24 10.41
C ILE A 16 12.71 10.14 9.32
N MET A 17 13.18 10.43 8.10
CA MET A 17 13.13 9.50 6.97
C MET A 17 14.49 8.92 6.55
N ASN A 18 15.50 8.97 7.42
CA ASN A 18 16.86 8.57 7.08
C ASN A 18 17.47 7.61 8.12
N SER A 19 16.97 6.37 8.17
CA SER A 19 17.72 5.24 8.74
C SER A 19 17.36 3.94 8.03
N ALA A 20 18.12 3.64 6.96
CA ALA A 20 18.38 2.30 6.44
C ALA A 20 19.34 2.41 5.24
N LYS A 21 20.65 2.53 5.51
CA LYS A 21 21.71 2.38 4.50
C LYS A 21 22.42 1.03 4.67
N SER A 22 22.82 0.47 3.52
CA SER A 22 23.73 -0.68 3.29
C SER A 22 23.01 -2.04 3.21
N THR A 23 23.12 -2.84 2.14
CA THR A 23 24.37 -3.36 1.56
C THR A 23 24.17 -3.94 0.12
N ARG A 24 25.03 -3.49 -0.81
CA ARG A 24 25.73 -4.20 -1.92
C ARG A 24 25.04 -5.30 -2.78
N ARG A 25 24.94 -4.97 -4.09
CA ARG A 25 25.21 -5.75 -5.33
C ARG A 25 25.17 -7.30 -5.28
N VAL A 26 24.34 -7.89 -6.15
CA VAL A 26 24.73 -9.06 -6.97
C VAL A 26 24.21 -8.87 -8.40
N ARG A 27 25.11 -9.11 -9.38
CA ARG A 27 24.91 -8.99 -10.82
C ARG A 27 24.61 -10.38 -11.41
N LEU A 28 23.62 -10.42 -12.29
CA LEU A 28 23.35 -11.33 -13.42
C LEU A 28 23.39 -12.86 -13.20
N LEU A 29 22.31 -13.54 -13.63
CA LEU A 29 22.32 -14.43 -14.79
C LEU A 29 20.87 -14.69 -15.23
N ALA A 30 20.59 -14.43 -16.51
CA ALA A 30 19.36 -14.85 -17.16
C ALA A 30 19.53 -16.28 -17.68
N ARG A 31 18.65 -17.22 -17.32
CA ARG A 31 18.40 -18.44 -18.10
C ARG A 31 16.90 -18.78 -18.10
N THR A 32 16.41 -18.83 -19.33
CA THR A 32 15.18 -19.40 -19.88
C THR A 32 14.39 -20.35 -18.98
N GLY A 33 13.16 -19.95 -18.64
CA GLY A 33 12.08 -20.82 -18.18
C GLY A 33 10.75 -20.21 -18.59
N SER A 34 9.89 -21.04 -19.20
CA SER A 34 8.54 -20.71 -19.70
C SER A 34 7.70 -19.80 -18.79
N PRO A 35 6.74 -19.03 -19.34
CA PRO A 35 5.89 -18.12 -18.56
C PRO A 35 4.77 -18.89 -17.85
N THR A 36 5.12 -19.86 -16.99
CA THR A 36 4.14 -20.46 -16.09
C THR A 36 4.04 -19.57 -14.86
N CYS A 37 2.89 -18.88 -14.75
CA CYS A 37 2.34 -18.14 -13.61
C CYS A 37 3.17 -18.24 -12.31
N ARG A 38 4.32 -17.55 -12.28
CA ARG A 38 5.08 -17.37 -11.04
C ARG A 38 4.21 -16.42 -10.24
N ARG A 39 3.63 -16.90 -9.12
CA ARG A 39 2.87 -16.03 -8.20
C ARG A 39 3.74 -14.79 -7.97
N HIS A 40 3.32 -13.63 -8.48
CA HIS A 40 4.17 -12.42 -8.46
C HIS A 40 4.44 -11.92 -7.04
N THR A 41 3.85 -12.56 -6.02
CA THR A 41 4.10 -12.31 -4.61
C THR A 41 5.57 -12.42 -4.23
N GLY A 42 6.39 -13.20 -4.96
CA GLY A 42 7.85 -13.29 -4.76
C GLY A 42 8.69 -12.42 -5.71
N SER A 43 8.11 -11.52 -6.49
CA SER A 43 8.89 -10.66 -7.39
C SER A 43 9.64 -9.56 -6.62
N PRO A 44 10.80 -9.09 -7.10
CA PRO A 44 11.54 -8.00 -6.46
C PRO A 44 10.72 -6.71 -6.33
N TRP A 45 9.86 -6.40 -7.32
CA TRP A 45 8.98 -5.23 -7.24
C TRP A 45 7.91 -5.41 -6.15
N ALA A 46 7.34 -6.61 -6.00
CA ALA A 46 6.33 -6.89 -4.98
C ALA A 46 6.93 -6.77 -3.57
N ALA A 47 8.14 -7.31 -3.36
CA ALA A 47 8.86 -7.17 -2.10
C ALA A 47 9.18 -5.69 -1.78
N ALA A 48 9.63 -4.92 -2.79
CA ALA A 48 9.87 -3.48 -2.62
C ALA A 48 8.59 -2.71 -2.25
N MET A 49 7.46 -3.04 -2.87
CA MET A 49 6.17 -2.41 -2.54
C MET A 49 5.68 -2.78 -1.14
N ARG A 50 5.88 -4.03 -0.69
CA ARG A 50 5.57 -4.43 0.70
C ARG A 50 6.39 -3.66 1.71
N GLY A 51 7.71 -3.68 1.57
CA GLY A 51 8.61 -2.98 2.51
C GLY A 51 8.32 -1.48 2.57
N ARG A 52 8.01 -0.88 1.42
CA ARG A 52 7.58 0.52 1.35
C ARG A 52 6.26 0.74 2.11
N ALA A 53 5.23 -0.05 1.83
CA ALA A 53 3.91 0.13 2.43
C ALA A 53 3.98 -0.02 3.96
N ALA A 54 4.73 -1.01 4.47
CA ALA A 54 5.00 -1.17 5.89
C ALA A 54 5.72 0.06 6.49
N SER A 55 6.75 0.57 5.81
CA SER A 55 7.45 1.79 6.24
C SER A 55 6.53 3.02 6.26
N ALA A 56 5.63 3.16 5.28
CA ALA A 56 4.68 4.25 5.21
C ALA A 56 3.65 4.18 6.34
N ARG A 57 3.05 3.01 6.58
CA ARG A 57 2.14 2.77 7.71
C ARG A 57 2.81 3.07 9.04
N ALA A 58 4.04 2.57 9.28
CA ALA A 58 4.77 2.84 10.51
C ALA A 58 5.04 4.34 10.74
N ALA A 59 5.36 5.09 9.67
CA ALA A 59 5.56 6.53 9.77
C ALA A 59 4.24 7.28 10.08
N LEU A 60 3.13 6.90 9.43
CA LEU A 60 1.83 7.52 9.65
C LEU A 60 1.24 7.19 11.03
N ARG A 61 1.47 5.98 11.57
CA ARG A 61 1.12 5.64 12.96
C ARG A 61 1.87 6.51 13.97
N ARG A 62 3.14 6.84 13.71
CA ARG A 62 3.92 7.77 14.56
C ARG A 62 3.48 9.23 14.43
N HIS A 63 2.85 9.58 13.30
CA HIS A 63 2.44 10.94 13.00
C HIS A 63 0.99 10.99 12.50
N PRO A 64 -0.02 10.73 13.35
CA PRO A 64 -1.42 10.68 12.95
C PRO A 64 -1.93 11.94 12.24
N TRP A 65 -1.42 13.11 12.64
CA TRP A 65 -1.71 14.41 12.02
C TRP A 65 -1.30 14.47 10.55
N ALA A 66 -0.34 13.65 10.12
CA ALA A 66 0.16 13.64 8.75
C ALA A 66 -0.86 13.04 7.77
N VAL A 67 -1.77 12.16 8.21
CA VAL A 67 -2.80 11.55 7.36
C VAL A 67 -3.69 12.63 6.73
N GLY A 68 -4.14 13.61 7.52
CA GLY A 68 -4.94 14.75 7.03
C GLY A 68 -4.16 15.72 6.14
N LEU A 69 -2.83 15.78 6.26
CA LEU A 69 -1.97 16.60 5.41
C LEU A 69 -1.57 15.92 4.10
N MET A 70 -1.85 14.64 3.92
CA MET A 70 -1.58 13.98 2.63
C MET A 70 -2.52 14.47 1.54
N ASP A 71 -3.75 14.83 1.90
CA ASP A 71 -4.79 15.34 0.99
C ASP A 71 -4.55 16.82 0.59
N SER A 72 -3.78 17.56 1.38
CA SER A 72 -3.52 19.00 1.16
C SER A 72 -2.31 19.30 0.27
N ARG A 73 -1.63 18.29 -0.28
CA ARG A 73 -0.33 18.47 -0.95
C ARG A 73 -0.46 18.84 -2.44
N SER A 74 -0.72 20.13 -2.70
CA SER A 74 -0.66 20.71 -4.05
C SER A 74 0.78 20.86 -4.59
N THR A 75 1.80 20.84 -3.72
CA THR A 75 3.22 21.07 -4.09
C THR A 75 4.17 20.13 -3.34
N PRO A 76 4.50 18.95 -3.90
CA PRO A 76 5.44 18.02 -3.27
C PRO A 76 6.88 18.56 -3.30
N GLY A 77 7.60 18.44 -2.18
CA GLY A 77 9.02 18.82 -2.10
C GLY A 77 9.96 17.82 -2.80
N PRO A 78 11.25 18.17 -3.00
CA PRO A 78 12.21 17.33 -3.73
C PRO A 78 12.41 15.93 -3.16
N SER A 79 12.27 15.75 -1.84
CA SER A 79 12.38 14.42 -1.21
C SER A 79 11.22 13.51 -1.62
N THR A 80 9.99 14.04 -1.59
CA THR A 80 8.78 13.33 -2.02
C THR A 80 8.86 12.95 -3.49
N LEU A 81 9.35 13.85 -4.35
CA LEU A 81 9.54 13.57 -5.78
C LEU A 81 10.56 12.45 -6.01
N ARG A 82 11.69 12.46 -5.30
CA ARG A 82 12.66 11.35 -5.36
C ARG A 82 12.07 10.03 -4.88
N HIS A 83 11.24 10.06 -3.83
CA HIS A 83 10.55 8.87 -3.35
C HIS A 83 9.59 8.33 -4.42
N HIS A 84 8.74 9.17 -5.01
CA HIS A 84 7.83 8.75 -6.07
C HIS A 84 8.56 8.21 -7.30
N ASP A 85 9.66 8.87 -7.72
CA ASP A 85 10.49 8.42 -8.84
C ASP A 85 11.09 7.03 -8.57
N ALA A 86 11.63 6.78 -7.38
CA ALA A 86 12.16 5.47 -7.00
C ALA A 86 11.08 4.37 -7.01
N VAL A 87 9.86 4.68 -6.56
CA VAL A 87 8.72 3.75 -6.55
C VAL A 87 8.29 3.39 -7.96
N LEU A 88 8.09 4.40 -8.80
CA LEU A 88 7.78 4.20 -10.20
C LEU A 88 8.90 3.43 -10.89
N GLY A 89 10.17 3.73 -10.61
CA GLY A 89 11.33 3.00 -11.10
C GLY A 89 11.30 1.51 -10.75
N ALA A 90 10.97 1.16 -9.50
CA ALA A 90 10.84 -0.23 -9.07
C ALA A 90 9.71 -0.99 -9.81
N LEU A 91 8.56 -0.33 -10.00
CA LEU A 91 7.44 -0.90 -10.77
C LEU A 91 7.80 -1.05 -12.26
N ARG A 92 8.48 -0.06 -12.84
CA ARG A 92 8.97 -0.11 -14.23
C ARG A 92 9.98 -1.24 -14.44
N ALA A 93 10.91 -1.43 -13.50
CA ALA A 93 11.83 -2.57 -13.51
C ALA A 93 11.10 -3.92 -13.35
N GLY A 94 9.92 -3.92 -12.74
CA GLY A 94 9.01 -5.07 -12.63
C GLY A 94 8.20 -5.37 -13.90
N GLY A 95 8.32 -4.56 -14.96
CA GLY A 95 7.66 -4.77 -16.25
C GLY A 95 6.31 -4.04 -16.44
N PHE A 96 5.91 -3.19 -15.51
CA PHE A 96 4.69 -2.38 -15.64
C PHE A 96 4.90 -1.26 -16.65
N SER A 97 3.94 -0.95 -17.54
CA SER A 97 3.97 0.29 -18.34
C SER A 97 3.94 1.55 -17.45
N PRO A 98 4.31 2.75 -17.95
CA PRO A 98 4.25 3.98 -17.15
C PRO A 98 2.85 4.23 -16.56
N VAL A 99 1.80 4.05 -17.36
CA VAL A 99 0.42 4.24 -16.91
C VAL A 99 0.04 3.19 -15.85
N ARG A 100 0.42 1.92 -16.04
CA ARG A 100 0.10 0.87 -15.06
C ARG A 100 0.90 1.00 -13.78
N ALA A 101 2.16 1.45 -13.86
CA ALA A 101 2.98 1.76 -12.70
C ALA A 101 2.37 2.89 -11.86
N ALA A 102 1.92 3.98 -12.50
CA ALA A 102 1.24 5.07 -11.81
C ALA A 102 -0.06 4.58 -11.12
N ARG A 103 -0.88 3.78 -11.81
CA ARG A 103 -2.10 3.20 -11.23
C ARG A 103 -1.81 2.26 -10.05
N ALA A 104 -0.80 1.41 -10.18
CA ALA A 104 -0.38 0.51 -9.11
C ALA A 104 0.11 1.30 -7.88
N PHE A 105 0.91 2.34 -8.11
CA PHE A 105 1.36 3.26 -7.06
C PHE A 105 0.17 3.90 -6.34
N SER A 106 -0.76 4.52 -7.06
CA SER A 106 -1.95 5.15 -6.46
C SER A 106 -2.80 4.15 -5.68
N LEU A 107 -3.03 2.94 -6.23
CA LEU A 107 -3.83 1.90 -5.57
C LEU A 107 -3.23 1.47 -4.22
N ILE A 108 -1.92 1.22 -4.19
CA ILE A 108 -1.22 0.82 -2.97
C ILE A 108 -1.28 1.96 -1.94
N ASP A 109 -1.05 3.21 -2.36
CA ASP A 109 -1.09 4.36 -1.46
C ASP A 109 -2.48 4.60 -0.89
N SER A 110 -3.53 4.53 -1.71
CA SER A 110 -4.91 4.63 -1.23
C SER A 110 -5.24 3.57 -0.18
N TYR A 111 -4.77 2.33 -0.37
CA TYR A 111 -4.94 1.28 0.63
C TYR A 111 -4.20 1.60 1.94
N VAL A 112 -2.92 1.99 1.86
CA VAL A 112 -2.13 2.34 3.05
C VAL A 112 -2.80 3.47 3.83
N TYR A 113 -3.22 4.53 3.14
CA TYR A 113 -3.83 5.69 3.80
C TYR A 113 -5.20 5.35 4.39
N GLY A 114 -6.05 4.62 3.64
CA GLY A 114 -7.35 4.19 4.13
C GLY A 114 -7.26 3.26 5.33
N PHE A 115 -6.31 2.32 5.31
CA PHE A 115 -6.08 1.40 6.42
C PHE A 115 -5.62 2.15 7.68
N VAL A 116 -4.62 3.03 7.55
CA VAL A 116 -4.12 3.81 8.69
C VAL A 116 -5.20 4.73 9.25
N LEU A 117 -6.03 5.35 8.39
CA LEU A 117 -7.15 6.17 8.84
C LEU A 117 -8.14 5.36 9.69
N GLN A 118 -8.49 4.15 9.26
CA GLN A 118 -9.35 3.25 10.02
C GLN A 118 -8.69 2.85 11.34
N GLU A 119 -7.44 2.38 11.29
CA GLU A 119 -6.65 1.98 12.47
C GLU A 119 -6.58 3.07 13.53
N LEU A 120 -6.36 4.34 13.12
CA LEU A 120 -6.31 5.48 14.02
C LEU A 120 -7.68 5.94 14.55
N SER A 121 -8.77 5.53 13.89
CA SER A 121 -10.14 5.88 14.28
C SER A 121 -10.77 4.85 15.21
N LEU A 122 -10.12 3.69 15.42
CA LEU A 122 -10.63 2.65 16.30
C LEU A 122 -10.58 3.12 17.77
N PRO A 123 -11.63 2.87 18.57
CA PRO A 123 -11.66 3.24 19.99
C PRO A 123 -10.90 2.25 20.88
N PHE A 124 -10.10 1.36 20.31
CA PHE A 124 -9.34 0.33 21.00
C PHE A 124 -7.98 0.13 20.33
N THR A 125 -7.05 -0.41 21.09
CA THR A 125 -5.64 -0.62 20.68
C THR A 125 -5.21 -2.08 20.82
N THR A 126 -6.01 -2.91 21.50
CA THR A 126 -5.71 -4.32 21.75
C THR A 126 -6.88 -5.23 21.38
N ALA A 127 -6.58 -6.50 21.08
CA ALA A 127 -7.60 -7.52 20.83
C ALA A 127 -8.54 -7.72 22.03
N ALA A 128 -8.02 -7.62 23.25
CA ALA A 128 -8.83 -7.74 24.48
C ALA A 128 -9.84 -6.57 24.64
N GLU A 129 -9.44 -5.35 24.28
CA GLU A 129 -10.36 -4.20 24.26
C GLU A 129 -11.43 -4.35 23.18
N LEU A 130 -11.06 -4.88 22.01
CA LEU A 130 -12.01 -5.19 20.94
C LEU A 130 -13.03 -6.24 21.39
N ASP A 131 -12.60 -7.34 22.02
CA ASP A 131 -13.49 -8.39 22.52
C ASP A 131 -14.56 -7.82 23.49
N VAL A 132 -14.15 -6.94 24.41
CA VAL A 132 -15.08 -6.30 25.35
C VAL A 132 -16.12 -5.45 24.63
N ILE A 133 -15.72 -4.71 23.60
CA ILE A 133 -16.62 -3.86 22.80
C ILE A 133 -17.59 -4.73 21.98
N VAL A 134 -17.08 -5.78 21.33
CA VAL A 134 -17.88 -6.70 20.52
C VAL A 134 -18.90 -7.44 21.39
N ASP A 135 -18.49 -7.96 22.54
CA ASP A 135 -19.39 -8.62 23.49
C ASP A 135 -20.45 -7.66 24.03
N GLY A 136 -20.07 -6.41 24.28
CA GLY A 136 -20.97 -5.32 24.64
C GLY A 136 -22.06 -5.11 23.59
N LEU A 137 -21.64 -4.89 22.35
CA LEU A 137 -22.52 -4.67 21.21
C LEU A 137 -23.45 -5.86 20.96
N LEU A 138 -22.93 -7.09 20.95
CA LEU A 138 -23.72 -8.29 20.70
C LEU A 138 -24.81 -8.52 21.76
N ARG A 139 -24.59 -8.13 23.02
CA ARG A 139 -25.60 -8.21 24.08
C ARG A 139 -26.75 -7.21 23.89
N GLU A 140 -26.49 -6.08 23.23
CA GLU A 140 -27.47 -5.02 23.01
C GLU A 140 -28.22 -5.16 21.67
N LEU A 141 -27.69 -5.95 20.73
CA LEU A 141 -28.32 -6.15 19.42
C LEU A 141 -29.59 -7.02 19.55
N PRO A 142 -30.73 -6.60 18.95
CA PRO A 142 -31.91 -7.44 18.87
C PRO A 142 -31.61 -8.76 18.14
N ALA A 143 -32.03 -9.86 18.74
CA ALA A 143 -31.81 -11.19 18.18
C ALA A 143 -32.50 -11.33 16.81
N GLY A 144 -31.72 -11.64 15.78
CA GLY A 144 -32.22 -11.92 14.43
C GLY A 144 -32.18 -10.75 13.44
N ASP A 145 -31.96 -9.50 13.90
CA ASP A 145 -31.96 -8.33 13.02
C ASP A 145 -30.65 -8.17 12.22
N TYR A 146 -29.55 -8.71 12.76
CA TYR A 146 -28.20 -8.55 12.18
C TYR A 146 -27.42 -9.87 12.06
N PRO A 147 -27.95 -10.86 11.31
CA PRO A 147 -27.41 -12.21 11.29
C PRO A 147 -25.93 -12.28 10.86
N HIS A 148 -25.52 -11.48 9.87
CA HIS A 148 -24.13 -11.47 9.40
C HIS A 148 -23.15 -10.80 10.38
N LEU A 149 -23.60 -9.79 11.13
CA LEU A 149 -22.76 -9.17 12.17
C LEU A 149 -22.54 -10.16 13.32
N THR A 150 -23.61 -10.86 13.73
CA THR A 150 -23.51 -11.91 14.74
C THR A 150 -22.61 -13.06 14.28
N GLU A 151 -22.72 -13.50 13.02
CA GLU A 151 -21.88 -14.55 12.45
C GLU A 151 -20.39 -14.17 12.45
N VAL A 152 -20.06 -12.96 11.98
CA VAL A 152 -18.67 -12.47 11.95
C VAL A 152 -18.16 -12.29 13.37
N ALA A 153 -18.91 -11.67 14.27
CA ALA A 153 -18.48 -11.47 15.64
C ALA A 153 -18.22 -12.79 16.37
N ALA A 154 -19.06 -13.82 16.15
CA ALA A 154 -18.83 -15.16 16.68
C ALA A 154 -17.56 -15.82 16.08
N ALA A 155 -17.24 -15.57 14.81
CA ALA A 155 -16.04 -16.10 14.17
C ALA A 155 -14.74 -15.43 14.67
N TYR A 156 -14.83 -14.19 15.15
CA TYR A 156 -13.71 -13.44 15.71
C TYR A 156 -13.59 -13.55 17.24
N ALA A 157 -14.66 -13.94 17.94
CA ALA A 157 -14.66 -14.07 19.41
C ALA A 157 -13.60 -15.07 19.91
N GLY A 158 -12.78 -14.63 20.87
CA GLY A 158 -11.77 -15.47 21.51
C GLY A 158 -10.56 -15.79 20.62
N ARG A 159 -10.41 -15.10 19.47
CA ARG A 159 -9.22 -15.18 18.64
C ARG A 159 -8.12 -14.27 19.22
N PRO A 160 -7.01 -14.84 19.72
CA PRO A 160 -5.93 -14.05 20.32
C PRO A 160 -5.11 -13.26 19.30
N ASP A 161 -5.38 -13.45 18.00
CA ASP A 161 -4.56 -13.03 16.87
C ASP A 161 -5.16 -11.90 16.02
N HIS A 162 -6.11 -11.11 16.54
CA HIS A 162 -6.52 -9.87 15.85
C HIS A 162 -5.43 -8.80 15.95
N ASP A 163 -4.39 -8.99 15.14
CA ASP A 163 -3.25 -8.11 14.99
C ASP A 163 -3.47 -7.23 13.75
N GLY A 164 -3.54 -5.91 13.95
CA GLY A 164 -3.65 -4.95 12.86
C GLY A 164 -2.52 -5.08 11.84
N ASP A 165 -1.37 -5.64 12.22
CA ASP A 165 -0.29 -5.94 11.30
C ASP A 165 -0.64 -7.11 10.36
N ALA A 166 -1.31 -8.16 10.87
CA ALA A 166 -1.74 -9.29 10.07
C ALA A 166 -2.86 -8.90 9.07
N GLU A 167 -3.82 -8.09 9.53
CA GLU A 167 -4.90 -7.56 8.67
C GLU A 167 -4.37 -6.65 7.57
N PHE A 168 -3.39 -5.80 7.90
CA PHE A 168 -2.71 -4.95 6.92
C PHE A 168 -1.96 -5.78 5.86
N GLU A 169 -1.17 -6.76 6.28
CA GLU A 169 -0.41 -7.62 5.36
C GLU A 169 -1.33 -8.49 4.49
N PHE A 170 -2.46 -8.95 5.04
CA PHE A 170 -3.47 -9.68 4.27
C PHE A 170 -4.02 -8.84 3.11
N GLY A 171 -4.56 -7.64 3.40
CA GLY A 171 -5.13 -6.78 2.36
C GLY A 171 -4.09 -6.29 1.36
N LEU A 172 -2.90 -5.89 1.82
CA LEU A 172 -1.79 -5.52 0.95
C LEU A 172 -1.36 -6.70 0.06
N GLY A 173 -1.32 -7.90 0.62
CA GLY A 173 -1.00 -9.14 -0.08
C GLY A 173 -1.96 -9.42 -1.23
N LEU A 174 -3.27 -9.21 -1.02
CA LEU A 174 -4.29 -9.33 -2.06
C LEU A 174 -4.07 -8.32 -3.19
N ILE A 175 -3.85 -7.04 -2.85
CA ILE A 175 -3.62 -5.97 -3.82
C ILE A 175 -2.38 -6.29 -4.68
N ILE A 176 -1.25 -6.58 -4.04
CA ILE A 176 0.00 -6.89 -4.75
C ILE A 176 -0.13 -8.17 -5.58
N GLY A 177 -0.85 -9.19 -5.09
CA GLY A 177 -1.09 -10.43 -5.83
C GLY A 177 -1.96 -10.26 -7.08
N ALA A 178 -2.88 -9.29 -7.05
CA ALA A 178 -3.75 -8.94 -8.16
C ALA A 178 -3.04 -8.07 -9.21
N LEU A 179 -2.06 -7.25 -8.81
CA LEU A 179 -1.29 -6.43 -9.74
C LEU A 179 -0.45 -7.30 -10.70
N ARG A 180 -0.60 -7.03 -11.99
CA ARG A 180 0.12 -7.70 -13.07
C ARG A 180 0.86 -6.69 -13.93
N PRO A 181 2.15 -6.93 -14.24
CA PRO A 181 2.83 -6.26 -15.34
C PRO A 181 2.03 -6.42 -16.64
N ASP A 182 2.29 -5.57 -17.63
CA ASP A 182 1.60 -5.71 -18.91
C ASP A 182 1.97 -7.03 -19.56
N ASP A 183 0.95 -7.81 -19.95
CA ASP A 183 1.15 -8.97 -20.81
C ASP A 183 1.83 -8.47 -22.09
N ALA A 184 3.11 -8.78 -22.24
CA ALA A 184 3.83 -8.62 -23.49
C ALA A 184 3.23 -9.60 -24.52
N GLY A 185 2.04 -9.29 -25.04
CA GLY A 185 1.34 -10.26 -25.90
C GLY A 185 -0.06 -9.90 -26.41
N ARG A 186 -0.64 -8.75 -26.09
CA ARG A 186 -1.87 -8.28 -26.77
C ARG A 186 -1.74 -6.86 -27.33
N ALA A 187 -0.57 -6.55 -27.90
CA ALA A 187 -0.54 -5.56 -28.95
C ALA A 187 -1.26 -6.19 -30.15
N SER A 188 -2.46 -5.68 -30.42
CA SER A 188 -3.34 -6.04 -31.53
C SER A 188 -2.53 -6.32 -32.80
N ALA A 189 -2.68 -7.54 -33.33
CA ALA A 189 -2.10 -7.91 -34.61
C ALA A 189 -2.48 -6.87 -35.68
N PRO A 190 -1.55 -6.44 -36.55
CA PRO A 190 -1.91 -5.62 -37.69
C PRO A 190 -2.89 -6.42 -38.56
N SER A 191 -4.10 -5.89 -38.74
CA SER A 191 -5.09 -6.41 -39.69
C SER A 191 -4.42 -6.49 -41.07
N GLN A 192 -4.31 -7.70 -41.62
CA GLN A 192 -3.81 -7.89 -42.97
C GLN A 192 -4.69 -7.10 -43.95
N PRO A 193 -4.11 -6.36 -44.91
CA PRO A 193 -4.90 -5.73 -45.95
C PRO A 193 -5.51 -6.82 -46.84
N THR A 194 -6.84 -6.81 -46.94
CA THR A 194 -7.61 -7.66 -47.85
C THR A 194 -7.10 -7.43 -49.28
N ARG A 195 -6.39 -8.41 -49.82
CA ARG A 195 -6.00 -8.44 -51.24
C ARG A 195 -7.23 -8.86 -52.04
N LEU A 196 -7.99 -7.89 -52.54
CA LEU A 196 -9.03 -8.16 -53.55
C LEU A 196 -8.33 -8.46 -54.88
N SER A 197 -8.70 -9.60 -55.45
CA SER A 197 -8.36 -10.05 -56.80
C SER A 197 -9.47 -9.65 -57.75
#